data_AF-M7C1M2-F1
#
_entry.id   AF-M7C1M2-F1
#
_cell.length_a   1.000
_cell.length_b   1.000
_cell.length_c   1.000
_cell.angle_alpha   90.00
_cell.angle_beta   90.00
_cell.angle_gamma   90.00
#
_symmetry.space_group_name_H-M   'P 1'
#
loop_
_entity.id
_entity.type
_entity.pdbx_description
1 polymer ?
#
loop_
_entity_poly.entity_id
_entity_poly.type
_entity_poly.pdbx_seq_one_letter_code
_entity_poly.pdbx_strand_id
1 'polypeptide(L)'
;MIKDIRATWVILRHSERTHVFGESDELIGQKVAHALAEGLGVITCIGEKLDEREAGIKEKVVFEQTMLSTITLKDWSKVVLAYEPVWAIGTGKTATPQQAPEGHEKLRGWLQSHVSEAVARSTRIIYGDSVTGGTCKELASQHDRLLPR
;
A
#
# COMPACT_ATOMS: atom_id res chain seq x y z
N MET A 1 -22.73 -10.36 1.38
CA MET A 1 -21.83 -11.33 2.03
C MET A 1 -20.87 -10.68 3.03
N ILE A 2 -19.86 -9.89 2.59
CA ILE A 2 -18.86 -9.29 3.51
C ILE A 2 -19.52 -8.39 4.58
N LYS A 3 -20.45 -7.53 4.16
CA LYS A 3 -21.19 -6.65 5.08
C LYS A 3 -22.16 -7.40 6.00
N ASP A 4 -22.62 -8.58 5.59
CA ASP A 4 -23.57 -9.39 6.37
C ASP A 4 -22.91 -9.93 7.65
N ILE A 5 -21.60 -10.19 7.59
CA ILE A 5 -20.77 -10.52 8.75
C ILE A 5 -20.20 -9.29 9.47
N ARG A 6 -20.70 -8.08 9.13
CA ARG A 6 -20.29 -6.79 9.68
C ARG A 6 -18.82 -6.42 9.45
N ALA A 7 -18.14 -7.07 8.51
CA ALA A 7 -16.81 -6.64 8.10
C ALA A 7 -16.91 -5.30 7.36
N THR A 8 -16.00 -4.39 7.69
CA THR A 8 -16.01 -3.00 7.19
C THR A 8 -14.82 -2.68 6.28
N TRP A 9 -13.84 -3.57 6.19
CA TRP A 9 -12.62 -3.39 5.38
C TRP A 9 -12.31 -4.65 4.58
N VAL A 10 -11.68 -4.46 3.42
CA VAL A 10 -11.16 -5.53 2.58
C VAL A 10 -9.69 -5.28 2.22
N ILE A 11 -8.91 -6.35 2.17
CA ILE A 11 -7.54 -6.33 1.62
C ILE A 11 -7.65 -6.68 0.14
N LEU A 12 -7.05 -5.83 -0.70
CA LEU A 12 -6.99 -6.01 -2.14
C LEU A 12 -5.53 -5.94 -2.59
N ARG A 13 -5.24 -6.54 -3.75
CA ARG A 13 -3.91 -6.49 -4.38
C ARG A 13 -2.76 -7.12 -3.57
N HIS A 14 -3.05 -7.89 -2.51
CA HIS A 14 -1.99 -8.60 -1.78
C HIS A 14 -1.08 -9.38 -2.75
N SER A 15 0.23 -9.29 -2.56
CA SER A 15 1.26 -9.89 -3.42
C SER A 15 0.99 -11.35 -3.82
N GLU A 16 0.47 -12.18 -2.92
CA GLU A 16 0.07 -13.56 -3.25
C GLU A 16 -1.04 -13.62 -4.30
N ARG A 17 -2.01 -12.70 -4.26
CA ARG A 17 -3.11 -12.62 -5.24
C ARG A 17 -2.63 -12.19 -6.62
N THR A 18 -1.63 -11.32 -6.69
CA THR A 18 -1.07 -10.87 -7.98
C THR A 18 -0.07 -11.88 -8.53
N HIS A 19 0.80 -12.46 -7.69
CA HIS A 19 1.88 -13.33 -8.14
C HIS A 19 1.51 -14.81 -8.24
N VAL A 20 0.63 -15.32 -7.38
CA VAL A 20 0.21 -16.73 -7.38
C VAL A 20 -1.10 -16.91 -8.15
N PHE A 21 -2.07 -16.02 -7.92
CA PHE A 21 -3.40 -16.12 -8.53
C PHE A 21 -3.58 -15.29 -9.80
N GLY A 22 -2.59 -14.46 -10.16
CA GLY A 22 -2.57 -13.71 -11.42
C GLY A 22 -3.64 -12.61 -11.52
N GLU A 23 -4.03 -11.99 -10.41
CA GLU A 23 -4.95 -10.85 -10.48
C GLU A 23 -4.33 -9.68 -11.24
N SER A 24 -5.00 -9.22 -12.30
CA SER A 24 -4.56 -8.09 -13.11
C SER A 24 -4.89 -6.75 -12.44
N ASP A 25 -4.13 -5.71 -12.79
CA ASP A 25 -4.36 -4.37 -12.25
C ASP A 25 -5.76 -3.83 -12.61
N GLU A 26 -6.32 -4.19 -13.77
CA GLU A 26 -7.69 -3.82 -14.14
C GLU A 26 -8.72 -4.45 -13.20
N LEU A 27 -8.58 -5.74 -12.91
CA LEU A 27 -9.47 -6.45 -11.98
C LEU A 27 -9.37 -5.83 -10.57
N ILE A 28 -8.16 -5.48 -10.15
CA ILE A 28 -7.93 -4.84 -8.86
C ILE A 28 -8.62 -3.48 -8.81
N GLY A 29 -8.44 -2.62 -9.81
CA GLY A 29 -9.09 -1.31 -9.87
C GLY A 29 -10.62 -1.43 -9.82
N GLN A 30 -11.20 -2.43 -10.49
CA GLN A 30 -12.64 -2.73 -10.40
C GLN A 30 -13.07 -3.13 -8.98
N LYS A 31 -12.29 -3.98 -8.29
CA LYS A 31 -12.58 -4.39 -6.91
C LYS A 31 -12.49 -3.23 -5.93
N VAL A 32 -11.47 -2.37 -6.07
CA VAL A 32 -11.29 -1.18 -5.23
C VAL A 32 -12.49 -0.26 -5.39
N ALA A 33 -12.86 0.06 -6.63
CA ALA A 33 -14.02 0.92 -6.92
C ALA A 33 -15.32 0.33 -6.38
N HIS A 34 -15.56 -0.96 -6.60
CA HIS A 34 -16.77 -1.64 -6.14
C HIS A 34 -16.86 -1.68 -4.60
N ALA A 35 -15.76 -2.03 -3.91
CA ALA A 35 -15.73 -2.08 -2.45
C ALA A 35 -16.07 -0.73 -1.81
N LEU A 36 -15.50 0.37 -2.34
CA LEU A 36 -15.77 1.72 -1.87
C LEU A 36 -17.21 2.16 -2.16
N ALA A 37 -17.74 1.84 -3.35
CA ALA A 37 -19.14 2.12 -3.71
C ALA A 37 -20.13 1.41 -2.77
N GLU A 38 -19.79 0.21 -2.32
CA GLU A 38 -20.56 -0.54 -1.32
C GLU A 38 -20.35 -0.06 0.14
N GLY A 39 -19.51 0.96 0.33
CA GLY A 39 -19.24 1.61 1.61
C GLY A 39 -18.19 0.91 2.48
N LEU A 40 -17.49 -0.10 1.96
CA LEU A 40 -16.34 -0.72 2.63
C LEU A 40 -15.12 0.20 2.55
N GLY A 41 -14.20 0.04 3.49
CA GLY A 41 -12.84 0.54 3.37
C GLY A 41 -11.94 -0.44 2.62
N VAL A 42 -10.91 0.08 1.98
CA VAL A 42 -9.95 -0.71 1.21
C VAL A 42 -8.54 -0.51 1.76
N ILE A 43 -7.87 -1.64 2.02
CA ILE A 43 -6.43 -1.72 2.19
C ILE A 43 -5.88 -2.29 0.88
N THR A 44 -5.22 -1.47 0.06
CA THR A 44 -4.62 -1.93 -1.19
C THR A 44 -3.11 -2.08 -1.01
N CYS A 45 -2.60 -3.25 -1.37
CA CYS A 45 -1.19 -3.56 -1.22
C CYS A 45 -0.38 -3.16 -2.46
N ILE A 46 0.83 -2.64 -2.24
CA ILE A 46 1.75 -2.16 -3.27
C ILE A 46 3.18 -2.46 -2.88
N GLY A 47 4.03 -2.76 -3.86
CA GLY A 47 5.38 -3.18 -3.59
C GLY A 47 6.09 -3.72 -4.82
N GLU A 48 7.41 -3.56 -4.81
CA GLU A 48 8.31 -4.06 -5.84
C GLU A 48 8.81 -5.47 -5.53
N LYS A 49 9.09 -6.23 -6.59
CA LYS A 49 9.84 -7.49 -6.55
C LYS A 49 11.34 -7.26 -6.40
N LEU A 50 12.09 -8.34 -6.16
CA LEU A 50 13.54 -8.25 -5.95
C LEU A 50 14.27 -7.75 -7.20
N ASP A 51 13.92 -8.29 -8.37
CA ASP A 51 14.48 -7.90 -9.67
C ASP A 51 14.17 -6.43 -10.00
N GLU A 52 12.96 -5.96 -9.69
CA GLU A 52 12.56 -4.56 -9.85
C GLU A 52 13.35 -3.62 -8.92
N ARG A 53 13.64 -4.08 -7.69
CA ARG A 53 14.50 -3.36 -6.75
C ARG A 53 15.95 -3.30 -7.24
N GLU A 54 16.50 -4.43 -7.64
CA GLU A 54 17.88 -4.54 -8.15
C GLU A 54 18.08 -3.76 -9.45
N ALA A 55 17.03 -3.65 -10.28
CA ALA A 55 17.01 -2.82 -11.48
C ALA A 55 16.81 -1.32 -11.18
N GLY A 56 16.61 -0.92 -9.93
CA GLY A 56 16.43 0.48 -9.54
C GLY A 56 15.09 1.10 -9.98
N ILE A 57 14.08 0.28 -10.30
CA ILE A 57 12.77 0.74 -10.80
C ILE A 57 11.66 0.69 -9.74
N LYS A 58 12.01 0.49 -8.46
CA LYS A 58 11.10 0.48 -7.30
C LYS A 58 10.02 1.57 -7.36
N GLU A 59 10.43 2.83 -7.48
CA GLU A 59 9.50 3.98 -7.45
C GLU A 59 8.51 3.93 -8.61
N LYS A 60 9.00 3.62 -9.82
CA LYS A 60 8.14 3.47 -11.01
C LYS A 60 7.06 2.42 -10.76
N VAL A 61 7.45 1.23 -10.30
CA VAL A 61 6.53 0.13 -10.02
C VAL A 61 5.51 0.56 -8.97
N VAL A 62 5.96 0.98 -7.79
CA VAL A 62 5.07 1.33 -6.67
C VAL A 62 4.08 2.45 -7.05
N PHE A 63 4.50 3.45 -7.82
CA PHE A 63 3.63 4.54 -8.27
C PHE A 63 2.63 4.10 -9.33
N GLU A 64 3.03 3.28 -10.30
CA GLU A 64 2.15 2.71 -11.31
C GLU A 64 1.07 1.83 -10.66
N GLN A 65 1.47 0.97 -9.74
CA GLN A 65 0.56 0.13 -8.96
C GLN A 65 -0.45 0.95 -8.14
N THR A 66 0.02 2.03 -7.50
CA THR A 66 -0.84 2.95 -6.75
C THR A 66 -1.85 3.60 -7.70
N MET A 67 -1.38 4.18 -8.79
CA MET A 67 -2.21 4.85 -9.78
C MET A 67 -3.29 3.93 -10.33
N LEU A 68 -2.93 2.73 -10.80
CA LEU A 68 -3.88 1.77 -11.39
C LEU A 68 -4.92 1.29 -10.38
N SER A 69 -4.51 1.08 -9.13
CA SER A 69 -5.42 0.70 -8.04
C SER A 69 -6.42 1.82 -7.69
N THR A 70 -6.05 3.09 -7.92
CA THR A 70 -6.81 4.24 -7.43
C THR A 70 -7.34 5.17 -8.51
N ILE A 71 -7.20 4.82 -9.80
CA ILE A 71 -7.47 5.73 -10.93
C ILE A 71 -8.91 6.23 -10.99
N THR A 72 -9.85 5.45 -10.46
CA THR A 72 -11.29 5.77 -10.45
C THR A 72 -11.73 6.51 -9.18
N LEU A 73 -10.82 6.72 -8.22
CA LEU A 73 -11.18 7.21 -6.89
C LEU A 73 -11.36 8.72 -6.86
N LYS A 74 -12.49 9.13 -6.28
CA LYS A 74 -12.80 10.53 -5.96
C LYS A 74 -12.69 10.84 -4.48
N ASP A 75 -12.81 9.81 -3.64
CA ASP A 75 -12.72 9.91 -2.18
C ASP A 75 -11.67 8.91 -1.65
N TRP A 76 -10.74 9.43 -0.85
CA TRP A 76 -9.64 8.68 -0.24
C TRP A 76 -9.86 8.43 1.26
N SER A 77 -10.97 8.91 1.83
CA SER A 77 -11.27 8.81 3.27
C SER A 77 -11.27 7.37 3.81
N LYS A 78 -11.57 6.41 2.92
CA LYS A 78 -11.65 4.97 3.21
C LYS A 78 -10.57 4.14 2.52
N VAL A 79 -9.45 4.77 2.15
CA VAL A 79 -8.30 4.12 1.50
C VAL A 79 -7.11 4.05 2.46
N VAL A 80 -6.46 2.89 2.49
CA VAL A 80 -5.16 2.66 3.12
C VAL A 80 -4.24 2.05 2.08
N LEU A 81 -3.02 2.56 1.98
CA LEU A 81 -1.97 1.96 1.17
C LEU A 81 -1.10 1.09 2.09
N ALA A 82 -0.92 -0.19 1.75
CA ALA A 82 0.01 -1.07 2.43
C ALA A 82 1.25 -1.25 1.56
N TYR A 83 2.38 -0.66 1.95
CA TYR A 83 3.65 -0.86 1.26
C TYR A 83 4.29 -2.18 1.73
N GLU A 84 4.33 -3.16 0.85
CA GLU A 84 4.85 -4.52 1.06
C GLU A 84 6.01 -4.80 0.09
N PRO A 85 7.28 -4.54 0.46
CA PRO A 85 8.40 -4.96 -0.38
C PRO A 85 8.37 -6.48 -0.58
N VAL A 86 7.94 -6.94 -1.76
CA VAL A 86 7.59 -8.35 -2.02
C VAL A 86 8.78 -9.28 -1.81
N TRP A 87 9.99 -8.79 -2.07
CA TRP A 87 11.23 -9.53 -1.89
C TRP A 87 11.55 -9.92 -0.43
N ALA A 88 10.89 -9.30 0.55
CA ALA A 88 11.07 -9.58 1.97
C ALA A 88 10.02 -10.53 2.56
N ILE A 89 8.98 -10.88 1.78
CA ILE A 89 7.90 -11.77 2.20
C ILE A 89 8.39 -13.22 2.26
N GLY A 90 8.42 -13.81 3.46
CA GLY A 90 8.71 -15.24 3.65
C GLY A 90 10.15 -15.67 3.31
N THR A 91 11.04 -14.74 2.96
CA THR A 91 12.43 -15.03 2.57
C THR A 91 13.42 -15.00 3.74
N GLY A 92 12.97 -14.60 4.94
CA GLY A 92 13.83 -14.37 6.10
C GLY A 92 14.72 -13.11 5.97
N LYS A 93 14.69 -12.43 4.82
CA LYS A 93 15.27 -11.10 4.63
C LYS A 93 14.19 -10.09 4.97
N THR A 94 14.36 -9.33 6.04
CA THR A 94 13.42 -8.26 6.41
C THR A 94 13.97 -6.93 5.92
N ALA A 95 13.11 -6.05 5.40
CA ALA A 95 13.52 -4.68 5.17
C ALA A 95 14.04 -4.07 6.47
N THR A 96 15.14 -3.33 6.41
CA THR A 96 15.62 -2.67 7.64
C THR A 96 14.58 -1.65 8.09
N PRO A 97 14.45 -1.36 9.40
CA PRO A 97 13.53 -0.34 9.89
C PRO A 97 13.70 1.04 9.23
N GLN A 98 14.87 1.30 8.63
CA GLN A 98 15.19 2.53 7.90
C GLN A 98 14.71 2.52 6.43
N GLN A 99 14.43 1.35 5.85
CA GLN A 99 13.94 1.21 4.47
C GLN A 99 12.41 1.42 4.36
N ALA A 100 11.64 1.11 5.41
CA ALA A 100 10.19 1.34 5.42
C ALA A 100 9.81 2.84 5.33
N PRO A 101 10.45 3.76 6.08
CA PRO A 101 10.18 5.20 5.98
C PRO A 101 10.42 5.77 4.59
N GLU A 102 11.47 5.31 3.89
CA GLU A 102 11.79 5.79 2.54
C GLU A 102 10.63 5.50 1.56
N GLY A 103 10.06 4.29 1.62
CA GLY A 103 8.90 3.93 0.80
C GLY A 103 7.68 4.80 1.11
N HIS A 104 7.41 5.03 2.41
CA HIS A 104 6.29 5.87 2.85
C HIS A 104 6.44 7.32 2.42
N GLU A 105 7.61 7.93 2.61
CA GLU A 105 7.89 9.32 2.22
C GLU A 105 7.71 9.51 0.71
N LYS A 106 8.23 8.58 -0.09
CA LYS A 106 8.10 8.62 -1.56
C LYS A 106 6.64 8.50 -2.01
N LEU A 107 5.88 7.58 -1.42
CA LEU A 107 4.45 7.43 -1.69
C LEU A 107 3.65 8.67 -1.28
N ARG A 108 3.97 9.26 -0.14
CA ARG A 108 3.28 10.48 0.31
C ARG A 108 3.59 11.66 -0.60
N GLY A 109 4.83 11.83 -1.03
CA GLY A 109 5.21 12.83 -2.02
C GLY A 109 4.50 12.62 -3.37
N TRP A 110 4.33 11.35 -3.79
CA TRP A 110 3.56 11.01 -4.97
C TRP A 110 2.10 11.43 -4.83
N LEU A 111 1.44 11.09 -3.71
CA LEU A 111 0.05 11.49 -3.42
C LEU A 111 -0.12 13.01 -3.43
N GLN A 112 0.85 13.74 -2.88
CA GLN A 112 0.81 15.20 -2.84
C GLN A 112 0.84 15.79 -4.25
N SER A 113 1.68 15.21 -5.12
CA SER A 113 1.91 15.72 -6.48
C SER A 113 0.82 15.30 -7.47
N HIS A 114 0.21 14.12 -7.29
CA HIS A 114 -0.70 13.51 -8.28
C HIS A 114 -2.16 13.48 -7.84
N VAL A 115 -2.45 13.63 -6.55
CA VAL A 115 -3.82 13.59 -6.03
C VAL A 115 -4.20 14.91 -5.37
N SER A 116 -3.61 15.21 -4.21
CA SER A 116 -3.69 16.52 -3.54
C SER A 116 -2.90 16.48 -2.24
N GLU A 117 -2.53 17.65 -1.73
CA GLU A 117 -1.94 17.79 -0.39
C GLU A 117 -2.86 17.23 0.71
N ALA A 118 -4.17 17.46 0.61
CA ALA A 118 -5.15 16.96 1.60
C ALA A 118 -5.19 15.43 1.66
N VAL A 119 -5.17 14.77 0.49
CA VAL A 119 -5.10 13.30 0.40
C VAL A 119 -3.76 12.79 0.92
N ALA A 120 -2.66 13.42 0.53
CA ALA A 120 -1.33 13.04 1.00
C ALA A 120 -1.21 13.09 2.53
N ARG A 121 -1.82 14.09 3.17
CA ARG A 121 -1.79 14.24 4.63
C ARG A 121 -2.70 13.27 5.38
N SER A 122 -3.83 12.89 4.79
CA SER A 122 -4.84 12.07 5.46
C SER A 122 -4.74 10.57 5.16
N THR A 123 -4.14 10.20 4.03
CA THR A 123 -4.01 8.79 3.63
C THR A 123 -3.04 8.09 4.57
N ARG A 124 -3.52 6.98 5.15
CA ARG A 124 -2.70 6.09 5.96
C ARG A 124 -1.87 5.22 5.02
N ILE A 125 -0.56 5.23 5.25
CA ILE A 125 0.41 4.36 4.59
C ILE A 125 0.98 3.46 5.68
N ILE A 126 0.80 2.16 5.54
CA ILE A 126 1.25 1.16 6.52
C ILE A 126 2.33 0.29 5.89
N TYR A 127 3.26 -0.19 6.72
CA TYR A 127 4.23 -1.19 6.30
C TYR A 127 3.57 -2.58 6.37
N GLY A 128 3.59 -3.31 5.27
CA GLY A 128 2.82 -4.55 5.05
C GLY A 128 3.62 -5.85 5.12
N ASP A 129 4.91 -5.78 5.46
CA ASP A 129 5.82 -6.93 5.43
C ASP A 129 6.21 -7.39 6.86
N SER A 130 7.22 -8.25 7.04
CA SER A 130 7.55 -8.97 8.28
C SER A 130 7.72 -8.07 9.53
N VAL A 131 6.60 -7.86 10.24
CA VAL A 131 6.57 -7.22 11.55
C VAL A 131 6.52 -8.29 12.64
N THR A 132 7.46 -8.21 13.58
CA THR A 132 7.50 -9.09 14.75
C THR A 132 7.28 -8.29 16.03
N GLY A 133 7.02 -8.96 17.15
CA GLY A 133 6.96 -8.29 18.46
C GLY A 133 8.23 -7.54 18.84
N GLY A 134 9.40 -7.92 18.28
CA GLY A 134 10.66 -7.23 18.49
C GLY A 134 10.84 -5.99 17.61
N THR A 135 10.31 -5.99 16.38
CA THR A 135 10.51 -4.90 15.41
C THR A 135 9.37 -3.89 15.38
N CYS A 136 8.16 -4.25 15.86
CA CYS A 136 6.96 -3.42 15.71
C CYS A 136 7.09 -2.03 16.35
N LYS A 137 7.74 -1.91 17.51
CA LYS A 137 7.92 -0.62 18.20
C LYS A 137 8.81 0.33 17.40
N GLU A 138 9.89 -0.18 16.84
CA GLU A 138 10.83 0.61 16.05
C GLU A 138 10.22 1.02 14.69
N LEU A 139 9.47 0.12 14.06
CA LEU A 139 8.75 0.43 12.82
C LEU A 139 7.62 1.45 13.06
N ALA A 140 6.87 1.30 14.15
CA ALA A 140 5.78 2.22 14.50
C ALA A 140 6.27 3.61 14.96
N SER A 141 7.49 3.71 15.47
CA SER A 141 8.09 5.00 15.87
C SER A 141 8.69 5.78 14.71
N GLN A 142 8.76 5.18 13.51
CA GLN A 142 9.20 5.90 12.32
C GLN A 142 8.17 6.97 11.95
N HIS A 143 8.56 8.23 12.08
CA HIS A 143 7.72 9.35 11.67
C HIS A 143 7.82 9.56 10.17
N ASP A 144 6.68 9.66 9.50
CA ASP A 144 6.64 10.14 8.13
C ASP A 144 6.90 11.65 8.13
N ARG A 145 8.10 12.06 7.69
CA ARG A 145 8.58 13.45 7.81
C ARG A 145 7.73 14.46 7.05
N LEU A 146 6.90 13.99 6.12
CA LEU A 146 5.98 14.82 5.33
C LEU A 146 4.65 15.08 6.05
N LEU A 147 4.41 14.46 7.22
CA LEU A 147 3.29 14.79 8.09
C LEU A 147 3.69 15.85 9.13
N PRO A 148 2.81 16.84 9.40
CA PRO A 148 3.03 17.79 10.50
C PRO A 148 3.16 17.05 11.83
N ARG A 149 3.97 17.61 12.73
CA ARG A 149 4.15 17.11 14.10
C ARG A 149 2.96 17.46 14.99
#